data_AF-A0A173SAV9-F1
#
_entry.id   AF-A0A173SAV9-F1
#
_cell.length_a   1.000
_cell.length_b   1.000
_cell.length_c   1.000
_cell.angle_alpha   90.00
_cell.angle_beta   90.00
_cell.angle_gamma   90.00
#
_symmetry.space_group_name_H-M   'P 1'
#
loop_
_entity.id
_entity.type
_entity.pdbx_description
1 polymer ?
#
loop_
_entity_poly.entity_id
_entity_poly.type
_entity_poly.pdbx_seq_one_letter_code
_entity_poly.pdbx_strand_id
1 'polypeptide(L)'
;MYEIFEQLLQSRGISAYKFCKETGVSQSTISTWKKKNSKCGMDLAEIIANYFGIAIDYLMNGDDAKAEIANKGYYIDEETARTAQEIYNNDKILFDVYNTVDKERLVDFAKKLAELRKIEEGEE
;
A
#
# COMPACT_ATOMS: atom_id res chain seq x y z
N MET A 1 -23.19 6.71 -0.58
CA MET A 1 -22.48 5.40 -0.69
C MET A 1 -22.50 4.86 -2.11
N TYR A 2 -23.67 4.62 -2.72
CA TYR A 2 -23.72 4.13 -4.12
C TYR A 2 -23.09 5.11 -5.12
N GLU A 3 -23.27 6.42 -4.91
CA GLU A 3 -22.64 7.47 -5.73
C GLU A 3 -21.11 7.38 -5.73
N ILE A 4 -20.49 7.10 -4.58
CA ILE A 4 -19.04 6.89 -4.48
C ILE A 4 -18.63 5.67 -5.30
N PHE A 5 -19.40 4.58 -5.26
CA PHE A 5 -19.17 3.44 -6.14
C PHE A 5 -19.30 3.79 -7.63
N GLU A 6 -20.26 4.62 -8.03
CA GLU A 6 -20.35 5.11 -9.42
C GLU A 6 -19.15 5.97 -9.83
N GLN A 7 -18.67 6.84 -8.94
CA GLN A 7 -17.46 7.63 -9.18
C GLN A 7 -16.22 6.75 -9.35
N LEU A 8 -16.08 5.69 -8.55
CA LEU A 8 -14.98 4.73 -8.67
C LEU A 8 -15.03 3.93 -9.99
N LEU A 9 -16.23 3.58 -10.45
CA LEU A 9 -16.41 2.96 -11.77
C LEU A 9 -15.99 3.92 -12.89
N GLN A 10 -16.39 5.19 -12.78
CA GLN A 10 -16.05 6.23 -13.75
C GLN A 10 -14.55 6.52 -13.78
N SER A 11 -13.90 6.65 -12.62
CA SER A 11 -12.46 6.94 -12.52
C SER A 11 -11.61 5.83 -13.13
N ARG A 12 -12.04 4.58 -13.01
CA ARG A 12 -11.39 3.42 -13.66
C ARG A 12 -11.86 3.13 -15.08
N GLY A 13 -12.85 3.87 -15.60
CA GLY A 13 -13.38 3.65 -16.95
C GLY A 13 -14.03 2.27 -17.14
N ILE A 14 -14.62 1.69 -16.09
CA ILE A 14 -15.23 0.37 -16.13
C ILE A 14 -16.73 0.44 -15.87
N SER A 15 -17.48 -0.57 -16.34
CA SER A 15 -18.90 -0.69 -16.07
C SER A 15 -19.16 -1.52 -14.81
N ALA A 16 -20.33 -1.31 -14.17
CA ALA A 16 -20.80 -2.18 -13.09
C ALA A 16 -20.88 -3.66 -13.53
N TYR A 17 -21.16 -3.91 -14.82
CA TYR A 17 -21.12 -5.24 -15.41
C TYR A 17 -19.71 -5.86 -15.32
N LYS A 18 -18.67 -5.11 -15.69
CA LYS A 18 -17.27 -5.58 -15.61
C LYS A 18 -16.87 -5.84 -14.16
N PHE A 19 -17.22 -4.93 -13.23
CA PHE A 19 -17.03 -5.14 -11.80
C PHE A 19 -17.67 -6.45 -11.31
N CYS A 20 -18.95 -6.69 -11.66
CA CYS A 20 -19.66 -7.93 -11.26
C CYS A 20 -18.96 -9.18 -11.84
N LYS A 21 -18.51 -9.12 -13.08
CA LYS A 21 -17.82 -10.24 -13.75
C LYS A 21 -16.48 -10.56 -13.09
N GLU A 22 -15.73 -9.56 -12.66
CA GLU A 22 -14.38 -9.73 -12.08
C GLU A 22 -14.43 -10.08 -10.59
N THR A 23 -15.44 -9.60 -9.87
CA THR A 23 -15.58 -9.83 -8.41
C THR A 23 -16.50 -10.99 -8.04
N GLY A 24 -17.28 -11.52 -8.99
CA GLY A 24 -18.30 -12.53 -8.72
C GLY A 24 -19.57 -11.99 -8.03
N VAL A 25 -19.65 -10.69 -7.76
CA VAL A 25 -20.86 -10.07 -7.21
C VAL A 25 -21.99 -10.15 -8.23
N SER A 26 -23.17 -10.59 -7.80
CA SER A 26 -24.33 -10.67 -8.70
C SER A 26 -24.80 -9.28 -9.14
N GLN A 27 -25.18 -9.13 -10.41
CA GLN A 27 -25.74 -7.88 -10.91
C GLN A 27 -27.02 -7.48 -10.16
N SER A 28 -27.84 -8.47 -9.77
CA SER A 28 -29.02 -8.25 -8.94
C SER A 28 -28.68 -7.61 -7.58
N THR A 29 -27.54 -7.95 -6.99
CA THR A 29 -27.06 -7.32 -5.75
C THR A 29 -26.82 -5.83 -5.96
N ILE A 30 -26.09 -5.47 -7.02
CA ILE A 30 -25.78 -4.07 -7.35
C ILE A 30 -27.05 -3.29 -7.70
N SER A 31 -27.93 -3.84 -8.53
CA SER A 31 -29.19 -3.18 -8.91
C SER A 31 -30.12 -2.98 -7.71
N THR A 32 -30.23 -3.99 -6.83
CA THR A 32 -31.03 -3.88 -5.60
C THR A 32 -30.46 -2.84 -4.67
N TRP A 33 -29.14 -2.81 -4.52
CA TRP A 33 -28.45 -1.83 -3.69
C TRP A 33 -28.68 -0.40 -4.22
N LYS A 34 -28.52 -0.16 -5.53
CA LYS A 34 -28.83 1.11 -6.18
C LYS A 34 -30.27 1.55 -5.90
N LYS A 35 -31.24 0.64 -6.06
CA LYS A 35 -32.66 0.92 -5.87
C LYS A 35 -33.02 1.23 -4.41
N LYS A 36 -32.45 0.48 -3.46
CA LYS A 36 -32.70 0.69 -2.03
C LYS A 36 -32.11 2.00 -1.50
N ASN A 37 -31.12 2.56 -2.19
CA ASN A 37 -30.42 3.78 -1.80
C ASN A 37 -29.94 3.75 -0.33
N SER A 38 -29.46 2.59 0.11
CA SER A 38 -29.03 2.33 1.48
C SER A 38 -27.52 2.10 1.56
N LYS A 39 -27.00 1.90 2.77
CA LYS A 39 -25.68 1.28 2.93
C LYS A 39 -25.72 -0.17 2.44
N CYS A 40 -24.64 -0.63 1.82
CA CYS A 40 -24.48 -2.05 1.48
C CYS A 40 -24.03 -2.85 2.71
N GLY A 41 -24.14 -4.19 2.61
CA GLY A 41 -23.57 -5.09 3.62
C GLY A 41 -22.04 -5.04 3.62
N MET A 42 -21.43 -5.44 4.74
CA MET A 42 -19.98 -5.40 4.96
C MET A 42 -19.22 -6.21 3.90
N ASP A 43 -19.67 -7.41 3.56
CA ASP A 43 -19.04 -8.25 2.52
C ASP A 43 -18.94 -7.54 1.16
N LEU A 44 -20.01 -6.84 0.74
CA LEU A 44 -19.98 -6.08 -0.52
C LEU A 44 -19.06 -4.87 -0.41
N ALA A 45 -19.05 -4.19 0.74
CA ALA A 45 -18.16 -3.07 0.99
C ALA A 45 -16.69 -3.48 0.94
N GLU A 46 -16.33 -4.64 1.52
CA GLU A 46 -14.99 -5.22 1.46
C GLU A 46 -14.57 -5.57 0.03
N ILE A 47 -15.45 -6.20 -0.75
CA ILE A 47 -15.17 -6.52 -2.14
C ILE A 47 -14.91 -5.24 -2.96
N ILE A 48 -15.74 -4.20 -2.78
CA ILE A 48 -15.55 -2.92 -3.46
C ILE A 48 -14.22 -2.28 -3.02
N ALA A 49 -13.97 -2.22 -1.71
CA ALA A 49 -12.74 -1.67 -1.16
C ALA A 49 -11.49 -2.34 -1.74
N ASN A 50 -11.44 -3.67 -1.70
CA ASN A 50 -10.32 -4.46 -2.23
C ASN A 50 -10.17 -4.30 -3.74
N TYR A 51 -11.28 -4.32 -4.48
CA TYR A 51 -11.24 -4.18 -5.93
C TYR A 51 -10.70 -2.81 -6.35
N PHE A 52 -11.14 -1.74 -5.69
CA PHE A 52 -10.73 -0.37 -6.02
C PHE A 52 -9.48 0.11 -5.28
N GLY A 53 -8.97 -0.67 -4.32
CA GLY A 53 -7.84 -0.26 -3.49
C GLY A 53 -8.16 0.94 -2.60
N ILE A 54 -9.40 1.06 -2.10
CA ILE A 54 -9.88 2.19 -1.26
C ILE A 54 -10.31 1.76 0.15
N ALA A 55 -10.15 2.58 1.18
CA ALA A 55 -10.59 2.18 2.51
C ALA A 55 -12.13 1.97 2.54
N ILE A 56 -12.61 0.99 3.31
CA ILE A 56 -14.05 0.77 3.50
C ILE A 56 -14.71 2.04 4.05
N ASP A 57 -14.02 2.74 4.97
CA ASP A 57 -14.46 4.02 5.53
C ASP A 57 -14.71 5.09 4.45
N TYR A 58 -13.89 5.14 3.40
CA TYR A 58 -14.09 6.07 2.30
C TYR A 58 -15.37 5.75 1.53
N LEU A 59 -15.58 4.48 1.19
CA LEU A 59 -16.83 4.05 0.57
C LEU A 59 -18.05 4.41 1.44
N MET A 60 -17.94 4.27 2.76
CA MET A 60 -19.04 4.51 3.70
C MET A 60 -19.37 5.99 3.93
N ASN A 61 -18.36 6.84 4.05
CA ASN A 61 -18.51 8.20 4.56
C ASN A 61 -18.15 9.29 3.54
N GLY A 62 -17.48 8.95 2.42
CA GLY A 62 -17.09 9.91 1.38
C GLY A 62 -16.01 10.89 1.81
N ASP A 63 -15.21 10.54 2.81
CA ASP A 63 -14.18 11.41 3.36
C ASP A 63 -12.88 11.25 2.57
N ASP A 64 -12.59 12.19 1.67
CA ASP A 64 -11.48 12.13 0.69
C ASP A 64 -10.10 11.90 1.34
N ALA A 65 -9.95 12.23 2.62
CA ALA A 65 -8.74 11.92 3.40
C ALA A 65 -8.46 10.41 3.57
N LYS A 66 -9.39 9.54 3.19
CA LYS A 66 -9.31 8.06 3.30
C LYS A 66 -9.45 7.33 1.95
N ALA A 67 -9.31 8.04 0.82
CA ALA A 67 -9.61 7.51 -0.51
C ALA A 67 -8.73 6.33 -0.98
N GLU A 68 -7.61 6.01 -0.32
CA GLU A 68 -6.72 4.91 -0.67
C GLU A 68 -6.57 3.89 0.48
N ILE A 69 -6.58 2.57 0.19
CA ILE A 69 -6.14 1.50 1.13
C ILE A 69 -4.64 1.65 1.42
N ALA A 70 -3.89 2.41 0.63
CA ALA A 70 -2.44 2.46 0.73
C ALA A 70 -1.89 3.88 0.66
N ASN A 71 -2.27 4.75 1.60
CA ASN A 71 -1.46 5.95 1.90
C ASN A 71 -1.68 6.53 3.31
N LYS A 72 -1.95 5.67 4.29
CA LYS A 72 -1.27 5.88 5.57
C LYS A 72 0.00 5.08 5.45
N GLY A 73 1.13 5.75 5.21
CA GLY A 73 2.43 5.09 5.27
C GLY A 73 2.51 4.22 6.52
N TYR A 74 3.30 3.15 6.48
CA TYR A 74 3.50 2.27 7.64
C TYR A 74 3.89 3.06 8.91
N TYR A 75 4.51 4.22 8.70
CA TYR A 75 4.87 5.19 9.72
C TYR A 75 3.83 6.32 9.80
N ILE A 76 3.45 6.66 11.04
CA ILE A 76 2.55 7.79 11.35
C ILE A 76 3.26 9.13 11.14
N ASP A 77 4.57 9.14 11.38
CA ASP A 77 5.45 10.28 11.22
C ASP A 77 6.01 10.36 9.80
N GLU A 78 5.86 11.51 9.15
CA GLU A 78 6.22 11.73 7.76
C GLU A 78 7.74 11.71 7.56
N GLU A 79 8.50 12.24 8.51
CA GLU A 79 9.96 12.20 8.48
C GLU A 79 10.47 10.74 8.52
N THR A 80 9.91 9.93 9.41
CA THR A 80 10.22 8.51 9.51
C THR A 80 9.87 7.76 8.22
N ALA A 81 8.72 8.07 7.61
CA ALA A 81 8.33 7.48 6.32
C ALA A 81 9.32 7.81 5.21
N ARG A 82 9.76 9.08 5.12
CA ARG A 82 10.76 9.53 4.16
C ARG A 82 12.10 8.84 4.38
N THR A 83 12.59 8.80 5.61
CA THR A 83 13.85 8.13 5.94
C THR A 83 13.82 6.65 5.62
N ALA A 84 12.73 5.94 5.94
CA ALA A 84 12.59 4.53 5.58
C ALA A 84 12.62 4.30 4.06
N GLN A 85 12.00 5.20 3.29
CA GLN A 85 12.02 5.14 1.84
C GLN A 85 13.39 5.45 1.25
N GLU A 86 14.12 6.42 1.80
CA GLU A 86 15.50 6.76 1.41
C GLU A 86 16.44 5.59 1.65
N ILE A 87 16.36 4.95 2.82
CA ILE A 87 17.13 3.74 3.15
C ILE A 87 16.80 2.61 2.18
N TYR A 88 15.53 2.39 1.86
CA TYR A 88 15.15 1.38 0.88
C TYR A 88 15.71 1.69 -0.52
N ASN A 89 15.71 2.95 -0.94
CA ASN A 89 16.16 3.32 -2.27
C ASN A 89 17.69 3.26 -2.41
N ASN A 90 18.42 3.70 -1.39
CA ASN A 90 19.86 3.88 -1.45
C ASN A 90 20.64 2.71 -0.82
N ASP A 91 20.10 2.15 0.26
CA ASP A 91 20.84 1.25 1.16
C ASP A 91 20.31 -0.18 1.15
N LYS A 92 19.34 -0.52 0.28
CA LYS A 92 18.78 -1.89 0.19
C LYS A 92 19.86 -2.96 0.07
N ILE A 93 20.96 -2.67 -0.63
CA ILE A 93 22.10 -3.58 -0.77
C ILE A 93 22.66 -4.02 0.59
N LEU A 94 22.67 -3.15 1.61
CA LEU A 94 23.13 -3.48 2.96
C LEU A 94 22.21 -4.49 3.64
N PHE A 95 20.89 -4.35 3.45
CA PHE A 95 19.90 -5.31 3.94
C PHE A 95 19.97 -6.65 3.22
N ASP A 96 20.19 -6.64 1.91
CA ASP A 96 20.37 -7.86 1.12
C ASP A 96 21.62 -8.63 1.61
N VAL A 97 22.73 -7.93 1.86
CA VAL A 97 23.95 -8.54 2.42
C VAL A 97 23.71 -9.11 3.82
N TYR A 98 23.03 -8.37 4.70
CA TYR A 98 22.69 -8.85 6.06
C TYR A 98 21.87 -10.15 6.05
N ASN A 99 20.92 -10.28 5.13
CA ASN A 99 20.04 -11.45 5.04
C ASN A 99 20.67 -12.65 4.30
N THR A 100 21.72 -12.43 3.52
CA THR A 100 22.33 -13.47 2.68
C THR A 100 23.63 -14.04 3.24
N VAL A 101 24.19 -13.38 4.27
CA VAL A 101 25.51 -13.70 4.80
C VAL A 101 25.42 -13.97 6.30
N ASP A 102 26.21 -14.93 6.79
CA ASP A 102 26.29 -15.25 8.21
C ASP A 102 27.02 -14.15 9.02
N LYS A 103 26.82 -14.19 10.35
CA LYS A 103 27.32 -13.16 11.27
C LYS A 103 28.84 -13.01 11.23
N GLU A 104 29.60 -14.10 11.11
CA GLU A 104 31.07 -14.04 11.14
C GLU A 104 31.59 -13.26 9.93
N ARG A 105 31.03 -13.56 8.76
CA ARG A 105 31.41 -12.91 7.52
C ARG A 105 30.96 -11.45 7.43
N LEU A 106 29.82 -11.09 8.04
CA LEU A 106 29.43 -9.69 8.22
C LEU A 106 30.43 -8.90 9.08
N VAL A 107 30.94 -9.52 10.15
CA VAL A 107 31.97 -8.91 11.01
C VAL A 107 33.25 -8.65 10.22
N ASP A 108 33.65 -9.57 9.35
CA ASP A 108 34.83 -9.38 8.52
C ASP A 108 34.66 -8.24 7.50
N PHE A 109 33.49 -8.09 6.90
CA PHE A 109 33.17 -6.93 6.07
C PHE A 109 33.28 -5.62 6.85
N ALA A 110 32.74 -5.58 8.07
CA ALA A 110 32.80 -4.39 8.92
C ALA A 110 34.24 -4.02 9.30
N LYS A 111 35.09 -4.99 9.63
CA LYS A 111 36.52 -4.75 9.90
C LYS A 111 37.23 -4.15 8.69
N LYS A 112 36.98 -4.70 7.50
CA LYS A 112 37.59 -4.20 6.26
C LYS A 112 37.13 -2.78 5.91
N LEU A 113 35.87 -2.45 6.14
CA LEU A 113 35.36 -1.08 6.02
C LEU A 113 36.05 -0.12 7.00
N ALA A 114 36.28 -0.55 8.24
CA ALA A 114 37.00 0.25 9.22
C ALA A 114 38.47 0.50 8.84
N GLU A 115 39.15 -0.49 8.26
CA GLU A 115 40.51 -0.33 7.72
C GLU A 115 40.53 0.67 6.56
N LEU A 116 39.60 0.56 5.61
CA LEU A 116 39.49 1.51 4.49
C LEU A 116 39.29 2.94 4.98
N ARG A 117 38.44 3.14 5.99
CA ARG A 117 38.19 4.45 6.57
C ARG A 117 39.45 5.08 7.18
N LYS A 118 40.28 4.30 7.89
CA LYS A 118 41.55 4.79 8.45
C LYS A 118 42.50 5.28 7.35
N ILE A 119 42.57 4.53 6.24
CA ILE A 119 43.36 4.92 5.06
C ILE A 119 42.84 6.25 4.47
N GLU A 120 41.51 6.41 4.34
CA GLU A 120 40.90 7.65 3.84
C GLU A 120 41.12 8.85 4.76
N GLU A 121 41.15 8.62 6.08
CA GLU A 121 41.42 9.64 7.09
C GLU A 121 42.93 9.94 7.25
N GLY A 122 43.80 9.23 6.53
CA GLY A 122 45.25 9.45 6.52
C GLY A 122 45.99 8.88 7.74
N GLU A 123 45.34 7.99 8.49
CA GLU A 123 45.93 7.24 9.59
C GLU A 123 46.52 5.93 9.03
N GLU A 124 47.83 5.91 8.74
CA GLU A 124 48.59 4.69 8.41
C GLU A 124 48.74 3.74 9.62
#